data_AF-A0A661LXQ0-F1
#
_entry.id   AF-A0A661LXQ0-F1
#
_cell.length_a   1.000
_cell.length_b   1.000
_cell.length_c   1.000
_cell.angle_alpha   90.00
_cell.angle_beta   90.00
_cell.angle_gamma   90.00
#
_symmetry.space_group_name_H-M   'P 1'
#
loop_
_entity.id
_entity.type
_entity.pdbx_description
1 polymer ?
#
loop_
_entity_poly.entity_id
_entity_poly.type
_entity_poly.pdbx_seq_one_letter_code
_entity_poly.pdbx_strand_id
1 'polypeptide(L)'
;ARIAMRISEHSSAAQKRLIRQIEQFIQTLDHPGIEIRVTGRARQDVNTIDALVRGQVQSLSLAAAIILVVMMLVLRSFSIGLLSVIPNLFPIVLNFGIMGALSIPLDTGTSLIAAVALGIAVDDTIHFLSEYKLRRSEGFSVGDSVWHVILNKGRPIISTSVILCIGFGVLMLSSFSPTMNFGILCSIIMITAAVGDILVLPSVILLRKSRA
;
A
#
# COMPACT_ATOMS: atom_id res chain seq x y z
N ALA A 1 30.32 -31.26 -9.59
CA ALA A 1 31.13 -30.10 -9.99
C ALA A 1 30.33 -28.81 -9.77
N ARG A 2 30.98 -27.65 -9.60
CA ARG A 2 30.30 -26.33 -9.50
C ARG A 2 30.69 -25.49 -10.70
N ILE A 3 29.69 -24.95 -11.41
CA ILE A 3 29.88 -23.99 -12.50
C ILE A 3 29.38 -22.65 -11.98
N ALA A 4 30.24 -21.63 -11.97
CA ALA A 4 29.89 -20.28 -11.56
C ALA A 4 29.76 -19.39 -12.80
N MET A 5 28.68 -18.61 -12.87
CA MET A 5 28.43 -17.64 -13.93
C MET A 5 28.17 -16.28 -13.30
N ARG A 6 28.80 -15.24 -13.82
CA ARG A 6 28.56 -13.85 -13.41
C ARG A 6 27.55 -13.23 -14.36
N ILE A 7 26.53 -12.59 -13.79
CA ILE A 7 25.43 -11.97 -14.53
C ILE A 7 25.55 -10.46 -14.35
N SER A 8 25.50 -9.70 -15.46
CA SER A 8 25.49 -8.22 -15.43
C SER A 8 24.07 -7.64 -15.29
N GLU A 9 23.05 -8.50 -15.27
CA GLU A 9 21.66 -8.11 -15.22
C GLU A 9 21.25 -7.79 -13.78
N HIS A 10 20.67 -6.61 -13.57
CA HIS A 10 20.29 -6.10 -12.25
C HIS A 10 18.77 -6.13 -12.01
N SER A 11 17.96 -6.31 -13.08
CA SER A 11 16.51 -6.43 -12.94
C SER A 11 16.11 -7.80 -12.40
N SER A 12 15.36 -7.82 -11.29
CA SER A 12 14.81 -9.06 -10.72
C SER A 12 13.93 -9.83 -11.71
N ALA A 13 13.19 -9.11 -12.57
CA ALA A 13 12.37 -9.73 -13.61
C ALA A 13 13.22 -10.41 -14.70
N ALA A 14 14.32 -9.77 -15.10
CA ALA A 14 15.23 -10.33 -16.09
C ALA A 14 16.05 -11.49 -15.53
N GLN A 15 16.56 -11.37 -14.30
CA GLN A 15 17.21 -12.47 -13.57
C GLN A 15 16.27 -13.68 -13.44
N LYS A 16 14.99 -13.46 -13.11
CA LYS A 16 13.97 -14.51 -13.02
C LYS A 16 13.75 -15.21 -14.36
N ARG A 17 13.70 -14.46 -15.47
CA ARG A 17 13.57 -15.04 -16.82
C ARG A 17 14.79 -15.89 -17.17
N LEU A 18 16.00 -15.39 -16.91
CA LEU A 18 17.23 -16.13 -17.16
C LEU A 18 17.30 -17.43 -16.35
N ILE A 19 16.99 -17.37 -15.05
CA ILE A 19 16.95 -18.56 -14.19
C ILE A 19 15.98 -19.60 -14.74
N ARG A 20 14.78 -19.19 -15.16
CA ARG A 20 13.80 -20.12 -15.76
C ARG A 20 14.30 -20.72 -17.07
N GLN A 21 14.95 -19.95 -17.93
CA GLN A 21 15.52 -20.46 -19.18
C GLN A 21 16.61 -21.51 -18.91
N ILE A 22 17.47 -21.27 -17.92
CA ILE A 22 18.50 -22.23 -17.50
C ILE A 22 17.85 -23.50 -16.95
N GLU A 23 16.83 -23.38 -16.08
CA GLU A 23 16.10 -24.53 -15.54
C GLU A 23 15.40 -25.35 -16.63
N GLN A 24 14.77 -24.69 -17.60
CA GLN A 24 14.16 -25.34 -18.76
C GLN A 24 15.19 -26.05 -19.63
N PHE A 25 16.34 -25.40 -19.89
CA PHE A 25 17.43 -26.02 -20.65
C PHE A 25 17.98 -27.26 -19.95
N ILE A 26 18.17 -27.21 -18.62
CA ILE A 26 18.59 -28.37 -17.83
C ILE A 26 17.59 -29.52 -17.97
N GLN A 27 16.28 -29.25 -17.94
CA GLN A 27 15.26 -30.28 -18.13
C GLN A 27 15.28 -30.93 -19.52
N THR A 28 15.77 -30.23 -20.56
CA THR A 28 15.91 -30.81 -21.91
C THR A 28 17.14 -31.68 -22.10
N LEU A 29 18.12 -31.60 -21.19
CA LEU A 29 19.28 -32.48 -21.22
C LEU A 29 18.88 -33.86 -20.70
N ASP A 30 19.39 -34.93 -21.30
CA ASP A 30 19.29 -36.26 -20.71
C ASP A 30 20.50 -36.48 -19.78
N HIS A 31 20.24 -36.62 -18.48
CA HIS A 31 21.28 -36.61 -17.44
C HIS A 31 20.97 -37.64 -16.34
N PRO A 32 20.94 -38.95 -16.69
CA PRO A 32 20.63 -40.01 -15.73
C PRO A 32 21.67 -40.07 -14.60
N GLY A 33 21.17 -40.02 -13.36
CA GLY A 33 22.00 -40.10 -12.14
C GLY A 33 22.69 -38.80 -11.72
N ILE A 34 22.45 -37.67 -12.40
CA ILE A 34 23.06 -36.38 -12.08
C ILE A 34 21.99 -35.39 -11.63
N GLU A 35 22.08 -34.90 -10.38
CA GLU A 35 21.22 -33.83 -9.89
C GLU A 35 21.84 -32.45 -10.16
N ILE A 36 21.17 -31.64 -10.98
CA ILE A 36 21.61 -30.29 -11.31
C ILE A 36 20.72 -29.27 -10.57
N ARG A 37 21.33 -28.43 -9.72
CA ARG A 37 20.63 -27.37 -8.97
C ARG A 37 21.20 -26.01 -9.30
N VAL A 38 20.36 -25.09 -9.76
CA VAL A 38 20.74 -23.67 -9.94
C VAL A 38 20.68 -22.97 -8.58
N THR A 39 21.79 -22.38 -8.12
CA THR A 39 21.89 -21.69 -6.83
C THR A 39 22.64 -20.36 -6.97
N GLY A 40 22.80 -19.62 -5.87
CA GLY A 40 23.55 -18.36 -5.83
C GLY A 40 22.67 -17.13 -5.56
N ARG A 41 23.33 -15.97 -5.46
CA ARG A 41 22.71 -14.72 -5.00
C ARG A 41 21.52 -14.27 -5.85
N ALA A 42 21.65 -14.31 -7.18
CA ALA A 42 20.58 -13.92 -8.09
C ALA A 42 19.28 -14.74 -7.87
N ARG A 43 19.40 -16.05 -7.61
CA ARG A 43 18.23 -16.89 -7.29
C ARG A 43 17.63 -16.54 -5.94
N GLN A 44 18.47 -16.25 -4.95
CA GLN A 44 18.01 -15.85 -3.62
C GLN A 44 17.30 -14.49 -3.66
N ASP A 45 17.84 -13.51 -4.37
CA ASP A 45 17.25 -12.18 -4.52
C ASP A 45 15.89 -12.26 -5.24
N VAL A 46 15.82 -12.99 -6.36
CA VAL A 46 14.56 -13.24 -7.08
C VAL A 46 13.52 -13.91 -6.18
N ASN A 47 13.91 -14.99 -5.47
CA ASN A 47 12.99 -15.69 -4.57
C ASN A 47 12.52 -14.81 -3.42
N THR A 48 13.40 -13.96 -2.88
CA THR A 48 13.08 -13.04 -1.79
C THR A 48 12.09 -11.97 -2.26
N ILE A 49 12.36 -11.34 -3.42
CA ILE A 49 11.45 -10.34 -4.00
C ILE A 49 10.09 -10.98 -4.35
N ASP A 50 10.08 -12.18 -4.93
CA ASP A 50 8.84 -12.91 -5.23
C ASP A 50 8.04 -13.23 -3.97
N ALA A 51 8.71 -13.65 -2.89
CA ALA A 51 8.09 -13.93 -1.61
C ALA A 51 7.52 -12.65 -0.98
N LEU A 52 8.26 -11.54 -1.05
CA LEU A 52 7.79 -10.22 -0.57
C LEU A 52 6.55 -9.77 -1.34
N VAL A 53 6.57 -9.81 -2.67
CA VAL A 53 5.41 -9.40 -3.50
C VAL A 53 4.19 -10.27 -3.21
N ARG A 54 4.35 -11.61 -3.16
CA ARG A 54 3.24 -12.52 -2.82
C ARG A 54 2.70 -12.26 -1.40
N GLY A 55 3.61 -12.11 -0.43
CA GLY A 55 3.26 -11.79 0.94
C GLY A 55 2.50 -10.47 1.03
N GLN A 56 2.90 -9.46 0.27
CA GLN A 56 2.24 -8.15 0.23
C GLN A 56 0.83 -8.22 -0.37
N VAL A 57 0.66 -8.93 -1.48
CA VAL A 57 -0.66 -9.12 -2.09
C VAL A 57 -1.59 -9.85 -1.12
N GLN A 58 -1.11 -10.91 -0.48
CA GLN A 58 -1.89 -11.66 0.51
C GLN A 58 -2.24 -10.80 1.73
N SER A 59 -1.27 -10.12 2.32
CA SER A 59 -1.46 -9.32 3.54
C SER A 59 -2.36 -8.11 3.29
N LEU A 60 -2.17 -7.37 2.19
CA LEU A 60 -3.00 -6.23 1.83
C LEU A 60 -4.42 -6.66 1.47
N SER A 61 -4.59 -7.75 0.73
CA SER A 61 -5.93 -8.24 0.39
C SER A 61 -6.69 -8.69 1.64
N LEU A 62 -6.01 -9.41 2.54
CA LEU A 62 -6.61 -9.84 3.80
C LEU A 62 -6.93 -8.64 4.70
N ALA A 63 -5.99 -7.70 4.85
CA ALA A 63 -6.19 -6.50 5.65
C ALA A 63 -7.33 -5.64 5.10
N ALA A 64 -7.38 -5.41 3.78
CA ALA A 64 -8.46 -4.67 3.13
C ALA A 64 -9.82 -5.36 3.32
N ALA A 65 -9.88 -6.71 3.24
CA ALA A 65 -11.10 -7.46 3.51
C ALA A 65 -11.56 -7.32 4.97
N ILE A 66 -10.63 -7.42 5.94
CA ILE A 66 -10.94 -7.25 7.36
C ILE A 66 -11.41 -5.83 7.63
N ILE A 67 -10.70 -4.82 7.13
CA ILE A 67 -11.08 -3.41 7.26
C ILE A 67 -12.45 -3.14 6.66
N LEU A 68 -12.75 -3.71 5.49
CA LEU A 68 -14.07 -3.57 4.87
C LEU A 68 -15.17 -4.11 5.79
N VAL A 69 -14.97 -5.29 6.37
CA VAL A 69 -15.91 -5.88 7.33
C VAL A 69 -16.06 -4.99 8.57
N VAL A 70 -14.95 -4.53 9.15
CA VAL A 70 -14.96 -3.64 10.32
C VAL A 70 -15.69 -2.33 10.02
N MET A 71 -15.39 -1.70 8.88
CA MET A 71 -16.07 -0.48 8.42
C MET A 71 -17.56 -0.69 8.25
N MET A 72 -17.99 -1.81 7.64
CA MET A 72 -19.41 -2.14 7.50
C MET A 72 -20.10 -2.32 8.86
N LEU A 73 -19.42 -2.92 9.84
CA LEU A 73 -19.95 -3.11 11.20
C LEU A 73 -20.04 -1.79 11.97
N VAL A 74 -18.96 -1.00 12.00
CA VAL A 74 -18.88 0.29 12.69
C VAL A 74 -19.90 1.26 12.10
N LEU A 75 -19.93 1.37 10.77
CA LEU A 75 -20.83 2.28 10.06
C LEU A 75 -22.23 1.70 9.89
N ARG A 76 -22.49 0.45 10.31
CA ARG A 76 -23.76 -0.29 10.14
C ARG A 76 -24.41 -0.06 8.76
N SER A 77 -23.59 -0.03 7.71
CA SER A 77 -24.03 0.31 6.35
C SER A 77 -23.07 -0.27 5.32
N PHE A 78 -23.57 -1.22 4.52
CA PHE A 78 -22.80 -1.86 3.46
C PHE A 78 -22.30 -0.84 2.43
N SER A 79 -23.19 0.05 1.98
CA SER A 79 -22.85 0.99 0.90
C SER A 79 -21.84 2.05 1.33
N ILE A 80 -21.86 2.49 2.59
CA ILE A 80 -20.87 3.46 3.10
C ILE A 80 -19.54 2.74 3.37
N GLY A 81 -19.57 1.53 3.91
CA GLY A 81 -18.36 0.71 4.10
C GLY A 81 -17.66 0.37 2.78
N LEU A 82 -18.40 0.08 1.70
CA LEU A 82 -17.78 -0.11 0.39
C LEU A 82 -17.18 1.18 -0.17
N LEU A 83 -17.79 2.33 0.13
CA LEU A 83 -17.33 3.64 -0.31
C LEU A 83 -15.97 4.00 0.30
N SER A 84 -15.71 3.58 1.54
CA SER A 84 -14.45 3.87 2.25
C SER A 84 -13.24 3.17 1.62
N VAL A 85 -13.43 2.16 0.78
CA VAL A 85 -12.32 1.48 0.09
C VAL A 85 -11.58 2.43 -0.84
N ILE A 86 -12.29 3.32 -1.52
CA ILE A 86 -11.73 4.22 -2.54
C ILE A 86 -10.68 5.18 -1.95
N PRO A 87 -10.99 6.01 -0.94
CA PRO A 87 -10.00 6.92 -0.36
C PRO A 87 -8.87 6.18 0.36
N ASN A 88 -9.11 4.98 0.91
CA ASN A 88 -8.07 4.18 1.56
C ASN A 88 -7.06 3.55 0.60
N LEU A 89 -7.51 3.15 -0.60
CA LEU A 89 -6.60 2.62 -1.63
C LEU A 89 -5.83 3.74 -2.35
N PHE A 90 -6.37 4.96 -2.40
CA PHE A 90 -5.75 6.10 -3.07
C PHE A 90 -4.28 6.35 -2.68
N PRO A 91 -3.92 6.53 -1.38
CA PRO A 91 -2.54 6.78 -0.99
C PRO A 91 -1.63 5.58 -1.28
N ILE A 92 -2.14 4.35 -1.18
CA ILE A 92 -1.37 3.12 -1.44
C ILE A 92 -1.01 3.00 -2.92
N VAL A 93 -2.01 3.18 -3.81
CA VAL A 93 -1.81 3.14 -5.26
C VAL A 93 -0.87 4.25 -5.69
N LEU A 94 -1.05 5.46 -5.16
CA LEU A 94 -0.19 6.60 -5.48
C LEU A 94 1.25 6.34 -5.01
N ASN A 95 1.44 5.78 -3.82
CA ASN A 95 2.77 5.44 -3.30
C ASN A 95 3.49 4.40 -4.18
N PHE A 96 2.82 3.30 -4.54
CA PHE A 96 3.41 2.33 -5.47
C PHE A 96 3.65 2.92 -6.86
N GLY A 97 2.81 3.85 -7.31
CA GLY A 97 3.03 4.60 -8.55
C GLY A 97 4.28 5.48 -8.49
N ILE A 98 4.50 6.20 -7.38
CA ILE A 98 5.70 7.00 -7.13
C ILE A 98 6.95 6.10 -7.09
N MET A 99 6.87 4.96 -6.39
CA MET A 99 7.97 3.99 -6.35
C MET A 99 8.33 3.49 -7.76
N GLY A 100 7.32 3.15 -8.58
CA GLY A 100 7.53 2.73 -9.96
C GLY A 100 8.14 3.83 -10.83
N ALA A 101 7.67 5.07 -10.69
CA ALA A 101 8.17 6.22 -11.45
C ALA A 101 9.62 6.58 -11.08
N LEU A 102 9.96 6.52 -9.78
CA LEU A 102 11.30 6.83 -9.27
C LEU A 102 12.25 5.62 -9.25
N SER A 103 11.80 4.45 -9.74
CA SER A 103 12.56 3.19 -9.70
C SER A 103 13.05 2.81 -8.29
N ILE A 104 12.24 3.14 -7.26
CA ILE A 104 12.53 2.77 -5.87
C ILE A 104 12.24 1.26 -5.72
N PRO A 105 13.23 0.44 -5.36
CA PRO A 105 13.05 -1.00 -5.27
C PRO A 105 12.10 -1.37 -4.13
N LEU A 106 11.34 -2.44 -4.35
CA LEU A 106 10.61 -3.11 -3.28
C LEU A 106 11.60 -3.96 -2.48
N ASP A 107 11.78 -3.62 -1.21
CA ASP A 107 12.64 -4.31 -0.26
C ASP A 107 11.88 -4.59 1.04
N THR A 108 12.56 -5.17 2.03
CA THR A 108 11.96 -5.50 3.32
C THR A 108 11.37 -4.27 4.01
N GLY A 109 12.02 -3.11 3.96
CA GLY A 109 11.53 -1.86 4.54
C GLY A 109 10.35 -1.31 3.74
N THR A 110 10.50 -1.16 2.43
CA THR A 110 9.47 -0.55 1.59
C THR A 110 8.20 -1.42 1.45
N SER A 111 8.29 -2.73 1.69
CA SER A 111 7.12 -3.61 1.75
C SER A 111 6.17 -3.30 2.91
N LEU A 112 6.71 -2.92 4.08
CA LEU A 112 5.91 -2.64 5.29
C LEU A 112 5.00 -1.41 5.12
N ILE A 113 5.39 -0.50 4.24
CA ILE A 113 4.73 0.78 4.02
C ILE A 113 3.26 0.61 3.68
N ALA A 114 2.91 -0.33 2.79
CA ALA A 114 1.53 -0.45 2.36
C ALA A 114 0.59 -0.98 3.47
N ALA A 115 1.11 -1.78 4.41
CA ALA A 115 0.33 -2.20 5.58
C ALA A 115 0.13 -1.04 6.56
N VAL A 116 1.18 -0.24 6.81
CA VAL A 116 1.12 0.97 7.63
C VAL A 116 0.15 2.00 7.03
N ALA A 117 0.29 2.27 5.73
CA ALA A 117 -0.56 3.19 4.99
C ALA A 117 -2.04 2.82 5.10
N LEU A 118 -2.35 1.53 4.93
CA LEU A 118 -3.71 1.03 5.02
C LEU A 118 -4.29 1.23 6.43
N GLY A 119 -3.50 0.97 7.48
CA GLY A 119 -3.95 1.18 8.86
C GLY A 119 -4.24 2.64 9.18
N ILE A 120 -3.38 3.55 8.73
CA ILE A 120 -3.51 4.97 9.01
C ILE A 120 -4.65 5.60 8.21
N ALA A 121 -4.76 5.34 6.90
CA ALA A 121 -5.82 5.90 6.07
C ALA A 121 -7.23 5.51 6.58
N VAL A 122 -7.36 4.27 7.05
CA VAL A 122 -8.62 3.74 7.60
C VAL A 122 -9.06 4.48 8.86
N ASP A 123 -8.12 4.87 9.73
CA ASP A 123 -8.42 5.59 10.97
C ASP A 123 -9.09 6.94 10.69
N ASP A 124 -8.48 7.75 9.82
CA ASP A 124 -9.00 9.06 9.40
C ASP A 124 -10.37 8.90 8.71
N THR A 125 -10.52 7.91 7.84
CA THR A 125 -11.81 7.63 7.19
C THR A 125 -12.90 7.19 8.19
N ILE A 126 -12.58 6.40 9.24
CA ILE A 126 -13.55 6.02 10.29
C ILE A 126 -14.06 7.26 11.00
N HIS A 127 -13.16 8.14 11.43
CA HIS A 127 -13.51 9.39 12.11
C HIS A 127 -14.37 10.30 11.23
N PHE A 128 -14.04 10.41 9.94
CA PHE A 128 -14.79 11.20 8.98
C PHE A 128 -16.20 10.62 8.76
N LEU A 129 -16.30 9.33 8.42
CA LEU A 129 -17.57 8.70 8.06
C LEU A 129 -18.52 8.52 9.24
N SER A 130 -17.98 8.32 10.45
CA SER A 130 -18.79 8.23 11.67
C SER A 130 -19.47 9.56 11.99
N GLU A 131 -18.72 10.67 11.90
CA GLU A 131 -19.29 12.02 12.08
C GLU A 131 -20.28 12.34 10.94
N TYR A 132 -19.94 12.02 9.69
CA TYR A 132 -20.85 12.19 8.55
C TYR A 132 -22.18 11.46 8.79
N LYS A 133 -22.12 10.21 9.26
CA LYS A 133 -23.31 9.42 9.54
C LYS A 133 -24.13 10.00 10.70
N LEU A 134 -23.47 10.50 11.75
CA LEU A 134 -24.14 11.19 12.85
C LEU A 134 -24.93 12.40 12.35
N ARG A 135 -24.30 13.28 11.55
CA ARG A 135 -24.96 14.45 10.96
C ARG A 135 -26.13 14.07 10.05
N ARG A 136 -25.97 12.99 9.26
CA ARG A 136 -27.07 12.45 8.45
C ARG A 136 -28.24 11.95 9.30
N SER A 137 -27.98 11.38 10.48
CA SER A 137 -29.05 10.96 11.42
C SER A 137 -29.72 12.13 12.13
N GLU A 138 -29.03 13.26 12.29
CA GLU A 138 -29.59 14.52 12.80
C GLU A 138 -30.42 15.28 11.75
N GLY A 139 -30.56 14.73 10.53
CA GLY A 139 -31.41 15.31 9.47
C GLY A 139 -30.69 16.25 8.50
N PHE A 140 -29.39 16.47 8.65
CA PHE A 140 -28.61 17.35 7.76
C PHE A 140 -28.59 16.79 6.34
N SER A 141 -28.59 17.66 5.32
CA SER A 141 -28.40 17.23 3.93
C SER A 141 -27.02 16.60 3.74
N VAL A 142 -26.81 15.83 2.66
CA VAL A 142 -25.48 15.23 2.37
C VAL A 142 -24.39 16.31 2.24
N GLY A 143 -24.69 17.42 1.58
CA GLY A 143 -23.75 18.53 1.41
C GLY A 143 -23.40 19.18 2.75
N ASP A 144 -24.42 19.48 3.56
CA ASP A 144 -24.22 20.10 4.87
C ASP A 144 -23.48 19.18 5.83
N SER A 145 -23.75 17.87 5.76
CA SER A 145 -23.05 16.86 6.57
C SER A 145 -21.57 16.81 6.21
N VAL A 146 -21.23 16.76 4.93
CA VAL A 146 -19.84 16.78 4.46
C VAL A 146 -19.14 18.07 4.87
N TRP A 147 -19.80 19.22 4.69
CA TRP A 147 -19.27 20.52 5.08
C TRP A 147 -18.96 20.60 6.58
N HIS A 148 -19.90 20.15 7.42
CA HIS A 148 -19.70 20.11 8.88
C HIS A 148 -18.54 19.20 9.28
N VAL A 149 -18.42 18.03 8.66
CA VAL A 149 -17.33 17.09 8.96
C VAL A 149 -15.98 17.70 8.58
N ILE A 150 -15.86 18.35 7.42
CA ILE A 150 -14.62 19.01 7.01
C ILE A 150 -14.23 20.10 8.02
N LEU A 151 -15.19 20.92 8.48
CA LEU A 151 -14.91 21.98 9.45
C LEU A 151 -14.48 21.43 10.83
N ASN A 152 -15.12 20.34 11.30
CA ASN A 152 -14.91 19.82 12.64
C ASN A 152 -13.78 18.78 12.73
N LYS A 153 -13.62 17.95 11.69
CA LYS A 153 -12.66 16.82 11.66
C LYS A 153 -11.47 17.08 10.74
N GLY A 154 -11.56 18.01 9.78
CA GLY A 154 -10.47 18.32 8.87
C GLY A 154 -9.22 18.85 9.58
N ARG A 155 -9.37 19.73 10.58
CA ARG A 155 -8.24 20.21 11.39
C ARG A 155 -7.53 19.07 12.14
N PRO A 156 -8.23 18.22 12.91
CA PRO A 156 -7.63 17.02 13.51
C PRO A 156 -6.87 16.14 12.51
N ILE A 157 -7.47 15.80 11.37
CA ILE A 157 -6.86 14.94 10.33
C ILE A 157 -5.56 15.56 9.80
N ILE A 158 -5.56 16.87 9.50
CA ILE A 158 -4.35 17.55 9.04
C ILE A 158 -3.28 17.56 10.14
N SER A 159 -3.66 17.84 11.39
CA SER A 159 -2.73 17.88 12.52
C SER A 159 -2.07 16.53 12.78
N THR A 160 -2.84 15.43 12.83
CA THR A 160 -2.30 14.08 12.99
C THR A 160 -1.38 13.72 11.81
N SER A 161 -1.80 14.06 10.59
CA SER A 161 -1.00 13.82 9.38
C SER A 161 0.33 14.55 9.38
N VAL A 162 0.36 15.82 9.82
CA VAL A 162 1.61 16.59 9.95
C VAL A 162 2.50 16.02 11.04
N ILE A 163 1.95 15.66 12.21
CA ILE A 163 2.71 15.07 13.31
C ILE A 163 3.35 13.74 12.86
N LEU A 164 2.59 12.86 12.21
CA LEU A 164 3.09 11.59 11.70
C LEU A 164 4.09 11.79 10.56
N CYS A 165 3.87 12.76 9.67
CA CYS A 165 4.81 13.09 8.60
C CYS A 165 6.17 13.51 9.16
N ILE A 166 6.19 14.32 10.24
CA ILE A 166 7.41 14.71 10.94
C ILE A 166 8.02 13.50 11.66
N GLY A 167 7.20 12.70 12.34
CA GLY A 167 7.63 11.49 13.05
C GLY A 167 8.33 10.48 12.14
N PHE A 168 7.73 10.16 10.98
CA PHE A 168 8.37 9.32 9.97
C PHE A 168 9.56 10.01 9.29
N GLY A 169 9.52 11.34 9.16
CA GLY A 169 10.62 12.15 8.63
C GLY A 169 11.93 11.98 9.40
N VAL A 170 11.88 11.70 10.71
CA VAL A 170 13.09 11.40 11.51
C VAL A 170 13.86 10.20 10.94
N LEU A 171 13.18 9.21 10.36
CA LEU A 171 13.81 8.03 9.78
C LEU A 171 14.66 8.33 8.54
N MET A 172 14.45 9.50 7.91
CA MET A 172 15.29 9.97 6.81
C MET A 172 16.74 10.22 7.23
N LEU A 173 17.00 10.39 8.53
CA LEU A 173 18.35 10.57 9.06
C LEU A 173 19.12 9.25 9.20
N SER A 174 18.49 8.11 8.88
CA SER A 174 19.14 6.80 8.98
C SER A 174 20.19 6.59 7.89
N SER A 175 21.34 6.01 8.25
CA SER A 175 22.36 5.54 7.30
C SER A 175 21.96 4.25 6.57
N PHE A 176 20.92 3.57 7.03
CA PHE A 176 20.42 2.36 6.39
C PHE A 176 19.34 2.70 5.36
N SER A 177 19.68 2.53 4.08
CA SER A 177 18.83 2.97 2.95
C SER A 177 17.37 2.47 3.02
N PRO A 178 17.06 1.21 3.41
CA PRO A 178 15.67 0.77 3.57
C PRO A 178 14.89 1.58 4.61
N THR A 179 15.53 1.96 5.73
CA THR A 179 14.90 2.79 6.77
C THR A 179 14.68 4.23 6.30
N MET A 180 15.65 4.80 5.59
CA MET A 180 15.53 6.13 5.00
C MET A 180 14.38 6.17 3.97
N ASN A 181 14.32 5.20 3.06
CA ASN A 181 13.25 5.08 2.06
C ASN A 181 11.88 4.89 2.73
N PHE A 182 11.81 4.07 3.78
CA PHE A 182 10.60 3.89 4.57
C PHE A 182 10.12 5.22 5.17
N GLY A 183 11.02 6.03 5.76
CA GLY A 183 10.69 7.36 6.27
C GLY A 183 10.10 8.28 5.21
N ILE A 184 10.79 8.42 4.07
CA ILE A 184 10.37 9.27 2.95
C ILE A 184 8.97 8.88 2.45
N LEU A 185 8.78 7.59 2.17
CA LEU A 185 7.54 7.09 1.58
C LEU A 185 6.37 7.15 2.57
N CYS A 186 6.60 6.86 3.86
CA CYS A 186 5.58 7.05 4.89
C CYS A 186 5.17 8.52 5.02
N SER A 187 6.11 9.47 4.98
CA SER A 187 5.78 10.91 4.97
C SER A 187 4.93 11.32 3.76
N ILE A 188 5.25 10.79 2.57
CA ILE A 188 4.44 11.01 1.36
C ILE A 188 3.02 10.42 1.53
N ILE A 189 2.92 9.21 2.08
CA ILE A 189 1.64 8.58 2.39
C ILE A 189 0.81 9.41 3.35
N MET A 190 1.41 9.98 4.40
CA MET A 190 0.66 10.81 5.35
C MET A 190 0.00 12.01 4.66
N ILE A 191 0.75 12.68 3.79
CA ILE A 191 0.23 13.83 3.04
C ILE A 191 -0.87 13.38 2.07
N THR A 192 -0.64 12.30 1.34
CA THR A 192 -1.58 11.81 0.32
C THR A 192 -2.84 11.17 0.92
N ALA A 193 -2.75 10.57 2.12
CA ALA A 193 -3.88 10.06 2.88
C ALA A 193 -4.78 11.21 3.34
N ALA A 194 -4.20 12.26 3.95
CA ALA A 194 -4.94 13.46 4.34
C ALA A 194 -5.67 14.10 3.15
N VAL A 195 -5.00 14.16 1.99
CA VAL A 195 -5.61 14.62 0.73
C VAL A 195 -6.73 13.68 0.29
N GLY A 196 -6.55 12.37 0.41
CA GLY A 196 -7.58 11.36 0.17
C GLY A 196 -8.84 11.59 1.01
N ASP A 197 -8.68 11.80 2.31
CA ASP A 197 -9.81 11.95 3.23
C ASP A 197 -10.51 13.30 3.14
N ILE A 198 -9.78 14.38 2.83
CA ILE A 198 -10.35 15.74 2.78
C ILE A 198 -10.87 16.10 1.39
N LEU A 199 -10.32 15.51 0.32
CA LEU A 199 -10.75 15.81 -1.05
C LEU A 199 -11.46 14.63 -1.71
N VAL A 200 -10.85 13.45 -1.73
CA VAL A 200 -11.37 12.30 -2.50
C VAL A 200 -12.63 11.76 -1.84
N LEU A 201 -12.63 11.54 -0.53
CA LEU A 201 -13.77 10.98 0.20
C LEU A 201 -15.03 11.86 0.11
N PRO A 202 -14.99 13.18 0.40
CA PRO A 202 -16.10 14.10 0.18
C PRO A 202 -16.63 14.08 -1.26
N SER A 203 -15.73 14.14 -2.23
CA SER A 203 -16.10 14.13 -3.65
C SER A 203 -16.86 12.85 -4.03
N VAL A 204 -16.38 11.71 -3.55
CA VAL A 204 -17.00 10.40 -3.78
C VAL A 204 -18.40 10.32 -3.13
N ILE A 205 -18.56 10.85 -1.91
CA ILE A 205 -19.85 10.91 -1.21
C ILE A 205 -20.84 11.81 -1.98
N LEU A 206 -20.41 12.99 -2.41
CA LEU A 206 -21.25 13.97 -3.09
C LEU A 206 -21.68 13.49 -4.48
N LEU A 207 -20.79 12.88 -5.25
CA LEU A 207 -21.09 12.31 -6.57
C LEU A 207 -22.12 11.17 -6.48
N ARG A 208 -22.06 10.36 -5.42
CA ARG A 208 -23.03 9.28 -5.22
C ARG A 208 -24.46 9.81 -5.02
N LYS A 209 -24.64 10.93 -4.33
CA LYS A 209 -25.96 11.59 -4.21
C LYS A 209 -26.49 12.06 -5.57
N SER A 210 -25.63 12.51 -6.48
CA SER A 210 -26.09 12.96 -7.79
C SER A 210 -26.70 11.83 -8.65
N ARG A 211 -26.53 10.57 -8.27
CA ARG A 211 -27.01 9.38 -9.00
C ARG A 211 -28.15 8.63 -8.31
N ALA A 212 -28.59 9.06 -7.12
CA ALA A 212 -29.66 8.42 -6.34
C ALA A 212 -30.78 9.43 -6.05
#